data_AF-A0A355YID2-F1
#
_entry.id   AF-A0A355YID2-F1
#
_cell.length_a   1.000
_cell.length_b   1.000
_cell.length_c   1.000
_cell.angle_alpha   90.00
_cell.angle_beta   90.00
_cell.angle_gamma   90.00
#
_symmetry.space_group_name_H-M   'P 1'
#
loop_
_entity.id
_entity.type
_entity.pdbx_description
1 polymer ?
#
loop_
_entity_poly.entity_id
_entity_poly.type
_entity_poly.pdbx_seq_one_letter_code
_entity_poly.pdbx_strand_id
1 'polypeptide(L)'
;MIAPVPQLSTHARRRWRERCVGLQLENEWETARRPGKVLRRKIREGCPGHFHLLRDRVYRGFWYAVSQHRVVFVVAGHEPAVVVTVWRLPQPEPQA
;
A
#
# COMPACT_ATOMS: atom_id res chain seq x y z
N MET A 1 18.84 8.77 -5.19
CA MET A 1 18.59 8.28 -3.82
C MET A 1 17.14 7.88 -3.71
N ILE A 2 16.85 6.62 -3.45
CA ILE A 2 15.47 6.14 -3.20
C ILE A 2 15.12 6.61 -1.79
N ALA A 3 13.97 7.27 -1.63
CA ALA A 3 13.54 7.74 -0.31
C ALA A 3 13.47 6.55 0.67
N PRO A 4 13.91 6.72 1.92
CA PRO A 4 13.82 5.65 2.93
C PRO A 4 12.38 5.17 3.07
N VAL A 5 12.20 3.90 3.45
CA VAL A 5 10.87 3.33 3.71
C VAL A 5 10.11 4.25 4.68
N PRO A 6 8.93 4.76 4.31
CA PRO A 6 8.14 5.59 5.19
C PRO A 6 7.79 4.81 6.46
N GLN A 7 7.61 5.53 7.56
CA GLN A 7 7.28 4.91 8.84
C GLN A 7 5.97 4.11 8.71
N LEU A 8 5.97 2.85 9.17
CA LEU A 8 4.74 2.06 9.27
C LEU A 8 3.99 2.44 10.54
N SER A 9 2.72 2.78 10.41
CA SER A 9 1.80 2.84 11.54
C SER A 9 1.69 1.47 12.24
N THR A 10 1.23 1.47 13.50
CA THR A 10 0.98 0.24 14.25
C THR A 10 0.05 -0.72 13.50
N HIS A 11 -0.99 -0.18 12.84
CA HIS A 11 -1.91 -0.97 12.02
C HIS A 11 -1.20 -1.58 10.81
N ALA A 12 -0.44 -0.78 10.05
CA ALA A 12 0.32 -1.27 8.89
C ALA A 12 1.34 -2.35 9.29
N ARG A 13 2.04 -2.17 10.41
CA ARG A 13 3.01 -3.15 10.92
C ARG A 13 2.33 -4.48 11.23
N ARG A 14 1.14 -4.46 11.83
CA ARG A 14 0.36 -5.67 12.10
C ARG A 14 -0.08 -6.34 10.78
N ARG A 15 -0.63 -5.57 9.84
CA ARG A 15 -1.06 -6.09 8.52
C ARG A 15 0.09 -6.66 7.71
N TRP A 16 1.27 -6.06 7.79
CA TRP A 16 2.48 -6.56 7.15
C TRP A 16 2.80 -7.97 7.62
N ARG A 17 2.87 -8.17 8.95
CA ARG A 17 3.15 -9.47 9.55
C ARG A 17 2.08 -10.51 9.22
N GLU A 18 0.82 -10.11 9.07
CA GLU A 18 -0.27 -11.02 8.74
C GLU A 18 -0.29 -11.42 7.25
N ARG A 19 0.05 -10.50 6.33
CA ARG A 19 -0.29 -10.62 4.90
C ARG A 19 0.91 -10.65 3.95
N CYS A 20 2.07 -10.25 4.44
CA CYS A 20 3.31 -10.10 3.67
C CYS A 20 4.44 -10.98 4.24
N VAL A 21 4.09 -12.09 4.89
CA VAL A 21 5.06 -13.08 5.40
C VAL A 21 5.97 -13.55 4.26
N GLY A 22 7.27 -13.60 4.53
CA GLY A 22 8.29 -14.01 3.56
C GLY A 22 8.76 -12.91 2.61
N LEU A 23 8.21 -11.70 2.68
CA LEU A 23 8.68 -10.55 1.92
C LEU A 23 9.50 -9.59 2.80
N GLN A 24 10.52 -8.98 2.21
CA GLN A 24 11.33 -7.95 2.85
C GLN A 24 10.75 -6.56 2.55
N LEU A 25 10.43 -5.80 3.60
CA LEU A 25 9.72 -4.53 3.50
C LEU A 25 10.46 -3.51 2.64
N GLU A 26 11.77 -3.45 2.82
CA GLU A 26 12.69 -2.55 2.13
C GLU A 26 12.66 -2.83 0.62
N ASN A 27 12.79 -4.10 0.22
CA ASN A 27 12.77 -4.51 -1.19
C ASN A 27 11.41 -4.24 -1.85
N GLU A 28 10.32 -4.52 -1.14
CA GLU A 28 8.97 -4.24 -1.65
C GLU A 28 8.75 -2.74 -1.85
N TRP A 29 9.23 -1.92 -0.91
CA TRP A 29 9.12 -0.47 -1.02
C TRP A 29 9.98 0.08 -2.16
N GLU A 30 11.21 -0.41 -2.30
CA GLU A 30 12.15 0.00 -3.35
C GLU A 30 11.57 -0.23 -4.76
N THR A 31 10.88 -1.35 -4.93
CA THR A 31 10.21 -1.71 -6.19
C THR A 31 8.83 -1.08 -6.33
N ALA A 32 8.30 -0.42 -5.29
CA ALA A 32 6.96 0.13 -5.31
C ALA A 32 6.83 1.33 -6.26
N ARG A 33 5.76 1.35 -7.06
CA ARG A 33 5.46 2.44 -8.01
C ARG A 33 4.01 2.89 -7.87
N ARG A 34 3.72 4.14 -8.27
CA ARG A 34 2.34 4.64 -8.28
C ARG A 34 1.50 3.81 -9.28
N PRO A 35 0.37 3.22 -8.85
CA PRO A 35 -0.46 2.44 -9.74
C PRO A 35 -1.16 3.35 -10.76
N GLY A 36 -1.24 2.86 -12.00
CA GLY A 36 -2.04 3.46 -13.06
C GLY A 36 -3.56 3.43 -12.76
N LYS A 37 -4.35 4.07 -13.64
CA LYS A 37 -5.80 4.26 -13.44
C LYS A 37 -6.56 2.95 -13.22
N VAL A 38 -6.29 1.92 -14.03
CA VAL A 38 -6.96 0.62 -13.97
C VAL A 38 -6.65 -0.10 -12.65
N LEU A 39 -5.36 -0.19 -12.30
CA LEU A 39 -4.93 -0.87 -11.07
C LEU A 39 -5.44 -0.13 -9.82
N ARG A 40 -5.46 1.20 -9.84
CA ARG A 40 -6.04 2.01 -8.77
C ARG A 40 -7.53 1.72 -8.57
N ARG A 41 -8.29 1.47 -9.65
CA ARG A 41 -9.71 1.09 -9.55
C ARG A 41 -9.85 -0.26 -8.82
N LYS A 42 -9.08 -1.27 -9.23
CA LYS A 42 -9.04 -2.59 -8.57
C LYS A 42 -8.66 -2.53 -7.09
N ILE A 43 -7.68 -1.67 -6.76
CA ILE A 43 -7.26 -1.42 -5.37
C ILE A 43 -8.42 -0.88 -4.52
N ARG A 44 -9.23 0.03 -5.07
CA ARG A 44 -10.40 0.58 -4.37
C ARG A 44 -11.50 -0.46 -4.18
N GLU A 45 -11.75 -1.28 -5.21
CA GLU A 45 -12.73 -2.38 -5.15
C GLU A 45 -12.32 -3.45 -4.12
N GLY A 46 -11.03 -3.79 -4.04
CA GLY A 46 -10.50 -4.79 -3.12
C GLY A 46 -10.33 -4.34 -1.66
N CYS A 47 -10.58 -3.06 -1.35
CA CYS A 47 -10.52 -2.55 0.02
C CYS A 47 -11.74 -1.65 0.35
N PRO A 48 -12.95 -2.22 0.36
CA PRO A 48 -14.16 -1.50 0.74
C PRO A 48 -14.08 -1.16 2.23
N GLY A 49 -13.97 0.13 2.55
CA GLY A 49 -13.78 0.62 3.92
C GLY A 49 -12.67 1.67 4.03
N HIS A 50 -11.65 1.59 3.16
CA HIS A 50 -10.63 2.65 3.12
C HIS A 50 -11.22 3.99 2.67
N PHE A 51 -12.18 3.96 1.75
CA PHE A 51 -12.85 5.18 1.29
C PHE A 51 -13.48 6.00 2.44
N HIS A 52 -14.00 5.34 3.48
CA HIS A 52 -14.59 6.02 4.63
C HIS A 52 -13.52 6.72 5.49
N LEU A 53 -12.39 6.05 5.77
CA LEU A 53 -11.26 6.64 6.52
C LEU A 53 -10.65 7.87 5.82
N LEU A 54 -10.76 7.93 4.48
CA LEU A 54 -10.29 9.04 3.66
C LEU A 54 -11.25 10.23 3.65
N ARG A 55 -12.55 9.96 3.79
CA ARG A 55 -13.61 10.97 3.83
C ARG A 55 -13.59 11.75 5.14
N ASP A 56 -13.17 11.13 6.24
CA ASP A 56 -13.15 11.74 7.57
C ASP A 56 -11.98 12.72 7.80
N ARG A 57 -11.23 13.09 6.75
CA ARG A 57 -10.15 14.11 6.76
C ARG A 57 -9.01 13.88 7.77
N VAL A 58 -8.95 12.71 8.43
CA VAL A 58 -7.89 12.36 9.40
C VAL A 58 -6.51 12.36 8.73
N TYR A 59 -6.44 12.07 7.43
CA TYR A 59 -5.22 12.11 6.65
C TYR A 59 -5.37 13.06 5.45
N ARG A 60 -4.82 14.27 5.54
CA ARG A 60 -4.75 15.21 4.40
C ARG A 60 -3.74 14.68 3.39
N GLY A 61 -4.26 14.17 2.27
CA GLY A 61 -3.44 13.63 1.17
C GLY A 61 -3.01 12.19 1.43
N PHE A 62 -3.34 11.31 0.48
CA PHE A 62 -2.88 9.94 0.46
C PHE A 62 -2.61 9.51 -0.99
N TRP A 63 -1.74 8.53 -1.15
CA TRP A 63 -1.51 7.89 -2.43
C TRP A 63 -1.20 6.40 -2.24
N TYR A 64 -1.35 5.67 -3.33
CA TYR A 64 -1.02 4.25 -3.39
C TYR A 64 0.36 4.07 -4.00
N ALA A 65 1.11 3.10 -3.50
CA ALA A 65 2.26 2.52 -4.17
C ALA A 65 2.10 1.01 -4.23
N VAL A 66 2.54 0.38 -5.31
CA VAL A 66 2.40 -1.07 -5.51
C VAL A 66 3.75 -1.66 -5.90
N SER A 67 4.22 -2.66 -5.16
CA SER A 67 5.46 -3.39 -5.44
C SER A 67 5.32 -4.42 -6.56
N GLN A 68 6.44 -5.00 -6.97
CA GLN A 68 6.48 -6.10 -7.93
C GLN A 68 5.72 -7.34 -7.43
N HIS A 69 5.81 -7.66 -6.14
CA HIS A 69 5.04 -8.77 -5.55
C HIS A 69 3.58 -8.40 -5.21
N ARG A 70 3.08 -7.30 -5.81
CA ARG A 70 1.71 -6.81 -5.71
C ARG A 70 1.29 -6.44 -4.29
N VAL A 71 2.26 -6.03 -3.46
CA VAL A 71 1.97 -5.41 -2.17
C VAL A 71 1.53 -3.98 -2.42
N VAL A 72 0.34 -3.64 -1.93
CA VAL A 72 -0.21 -2.29 -1.94
C VAL A 72 0.17 -1.60 -0.65
N PHE A 73 0.86 -0.48 -0.77
CA PHE A 73 1.12 0.47 0.29
C PHE A 73 0.15 1.62 0.18
N VAL A 74 -0.51 1.96 1.29
CA VAL A 74 -1.26 3.21 1.39
C VAL A 74 -0.47 4.16 2.24
N VAL A 75 -0.09 5.26 1.61
CA VAL A 75 0.81 6.25 2.17
C VAL A 75 0.02 7.53 2.38
N ALA A 76 0.12 8.10 3.57
CA ALA A 76 -0.57 9.31 3.98
C ALA A 76 0.41 10.38 4.48
N GLY A 77 0.00 11.65 4.38
CA GLY A 77 0.78 12.80 4.83
C GLY A 77 1.83 13.26 3.80
N HIS A 78 2.40 14.44 3.97
CA HIS A 78 3.43 14.95 3.05
C HIS A 78 4.85 14.77 3.60
N GLU A 79 5.08 15.11 4.88
CA GLU A 79 6.38 14.90 5.57
C GLU A 79 6.19 14.77 7.11
N PRO A 80 6.64 13.68 7.76
CA PRO A 80 7.06 12.43 7.13
C PRO A 80 5.85 11.67 6.57
N ALA A 81 6.02 11.04 5.42
CA ALA A 81 5.04 10.12 4.88
C ALA A 81 4.91 8.88 5.80
N VAL A 82 3.68 8.40 6.00
CA VAL A 82 3.39 7.25 6.87
C VAL A 82 2.61 6.20 6.09
N VAL A 83 3.04 4.94 6.18
CA VAL A 83 2.26 3.80 5.67
C VAL A 83 1.17 3.48 6.68
N VAL A 84 -0.09 3.72 6.31
CA VAL A 84 -1.25 3.52 7.19
C VAL A 84 -1.81 2.10 7.12
N THR A 85 -1.66 1.43 5.98
CA THR A 85 -2.04 0.02 5.83
C THR A 85 -1.35 -0.61 4.62
N VAL A 86 -1.33 -1.94 4.62
CA VAL A 86 -0.77 -2.76 3.55
C VAL A 86 -1.65 -3.99 3.28
N TRP A 87 -1.65 -4.45 2.03
CA TRP A 87 -2.22 -5.75 1.66
C TRP A 87 -1.66 -6.23 0.33
N ARG A 88 -1.93 -7.49 -0.03
CA ARG A 88 -1.55 -8.05 -1.33
C ARG A 88 -2.77 -8.07 -2.25
N LEU A 89 -2.59 -7.67 -3.50
CA LEU A 89 -3.60 -7.96 -4.52
C LEU A 89 -3.53 -9.44 -4.89
N PRO A 90 -4.68 -10.06 -5.24
CA PRO A 90 -4.69 -11.42 -5.77
C PRO A 90 -3.75 -11.51 -6.97
N GLN A 91 -2.94 -12.57 -7.03
CA GLN A 91 -2.10 -12.86 -8.18
C GLN A 91 -2.98 -12.94 -9.43
N PRO A 92 -2.53 -12.45 -10.59
CA PRO A 92 -3.26 -12.74 -11.81
C PRO A 92 -3.21 -14.26 -11.96
N GLU A 93 -4.35 -14.90 -12.19
CA GLU A 93 -4.33 -16.32 -12.57
C GLU A 93 -3.40 -16.45 -13.78
N PRO A 94 -2.49 -17.45 -13.78
CA PRO A 94 -1.70 -17.71 -14.96
C PRO A 94 -2.68 -17.91 -16.12
N GLN A 95 -2.55 -17.10 -17.16
CA GLN A 95 -3.27 -17.35 -18.40
C GLN A 95 -2.72 -18.67 -18.93
N ALA A 96 -3.56 -19.70 -18.88
CA ALA A 96 -3.27 -21.03 -19.42
C ALA A 96 -3.04 -20.97 -20.93
#